data_AF-A0A853FNB5-F1
#
_entry.id   AF-A0A853FNB5-F1
#
_cell.length_a   1.000
_cell.length_b   1.000
_cell.length_c   1.000
_cell.angle_alpha   90.00
_cell.angle_beta   90.00
_cell.angle_gamma   90.00
#
_symmetry.space_group_name_H-M   'P 1'
#
loop_
_entity.id
_entity.type
_entity.pdbx_description
1 polymer ?
#
loop_
_entity_poly.entity_id
_entity_poly.type
_entity_poly.pdbx_seq_one_letter_code
_entity_poly.pdbx_strand_id
1 'polypeptide(L)'
;MLPMQQAAMPHSTEPSAADRLNAVPVSGPQLEAALEILTALPAHLRARPVAQALALQAYASEAGFEEEAASAALHARVTALAKWTAAHDPERQSDARSVLEAAARFPLGETEAGIGFEPGGFQELILFIDDLPW
;
A
#
# COMPACT_ATOMS: atom_id res chain seq x y z
N MET A 1 12.76 -54.16 -12.67
CA MET A 1 12.29 -53.45 -11.46
C MET A 1 12.61 -51.98 -11.67
N LEU A 2 11.61 -51.17 -12.03
CA LEU A 2 11.77 -49.74 -12.34
C LEU A 2 11.60 -48.94 -11.04
N PRO A 3 12.51 -48.00 -10.68
CA PRO A 3 12.14 -46.91 -9.80
C PRO A 3 11.41 -45.83 -10.60
N MET A 4 10.23 -45.48 -10.10
CA MET A 4 9.31 -44.48 -10.64
C MET A 4 9.95 -43.08 -10.63
N GLN A 5 9.80 -42.38 -11.75
CA GLN A 5 10.00 -40.94 -11.83
C GLN A 5 9.05 -40.23 -10.84
N GLN A 6 9.59 -39.62 -9.80
CA GLN A 6 8.89 -38.53 -9.12
C GLN A 6 9.05 -37.29 -9.98
N ALA A 7 8.01 -36.98 -10.76
CA ALA A 7 7.86 -35.70 -11.41
C ALA A 7 7.74 -34.62 -10.32
N ALA A 8 8.74 -33.74 -10.22
CA ALA A 8 8.63 -32.49 -9.49
C ALA A 8 7.53 -31.67 -10.18
N MET A 9 6.38 -31.52 -9.52
CA MET A 9 5.34 -30.61 -9.97
C MET A 9 5.86 -29.17 -9.84
N PRO A 10 5.79 -28.34 -10.89
CA PRO A 10 6.06 -26.92 -10.74
C PRO A 10 5.02 -26.37 -9.75
N HIS A 11 5.48 -25.85 -8.61
CA HIS A 11 4.62 -24.97 -7.81
C HIS A 11 4.27 -23.82 -8.73
N SER A 12 2.98 -23.61 -9.00
CA SER A 12 2.51 -22.45 -9.75
C SER A 12 3.03 -21.21 -9.02
N THR A 13 4.07 -20.58 -9.56
CA THR A 13 4.68 -19.35 -9.05
C THR A 13 3.79 -18.16 -9.39
N GLU A 14 2.49 -18.25 -9.09
CA GLU A 14 1.62 -17.11 -9.25
C GLU A 14 1.99 -16.07 -8.18
N PRO A 15 2.29 -14.82 -8.56
CA PRO A 15 2.61 -13.78 -7.59
C PRO A 15 1.44 -13.58 -6.64
N SER A 16 1.72 -13.45 -5.34
CA SER A 16 0.70 -13.20 -4.33
C SER A 16 -0.04 -11.88 -4.61
N ALA A 17 -1.16 -11.65 -3.93
CA ALA A 17 -1.87 -10.38 -4.04
C ALA A 17 -0.97 -9.20 -3.62
N ALA A 18 -0.18 -9.36 -2.56
CA ALA A 18 0.79 -8.36 -2.12
C ALA A 18 1.89 -8.15 -3.19
N ASP A 19 2.42 -9.21 -3.80
CA ASP A 19 3.44 -9.09 -4.86
C ASP A 19 2.92 -8.30 -6.05
N ARG A 20 1.68 -8.55 -6.48
CA ARG A 20 1.05 -7.82 -7.60
C ARG A 20 0.84 -6.34 -7.27
N LEU A 21 0.49 -6.00 -6.03
CA LEU A 21 0.32 -4.61 -5.59
C LEU A 21 1.67 -3.90 -5.46
N ASN A 22 2.70 -4.59 -4.97
CA ASN A 22 4.05 -4.05 -4.83
C ASN A 22 4.75 -3.83 -6.18
N ALA A 23 4.38 -4.59 -7.21
CA ALA A 23 4.90 -4.41 -8.57
C ALA A 23 4.49 -3.07 -9.20
N VAL A 24 3.43 -2.42 -8.70
CA VAL A 24 2.98 -1.13 -9.19
C VAL A 24 3.69 -0.01 -8.43
N PRO A 25 4.53 0.81 -9.08
CA PRO A 25 5.22 1.90 -8.43
C PRO A 25 4.21 2.97 -8.01
N VAL A 26 4.26 3.36 -6.73
CA VAL A 26 3.49 4.46 -6.16
C VAL A 26 4.46 5.42 -5.48
N SER A 27 4.30 6.72 -5.70
CA SER A 27 5.14 7.76 -5.09
C SER A 27 4.49 8.42 -3.87
N GLY A 28 5.29 9.07 -3.02
CA GLY A 28 4.81 9.89 -1.91
C GLY A 28 3.76 10.93 -2.34
N PRO A 29 4.01 11.73 -3.41
CA PRO A 29 3.01 12.67 -3.93
C PRO A 29 1.70 12.03 -4.40
N GLN A 30 1.74 10.82 -4.96
CA GLN A 30 0.52 10.10 -5.35
C GLN A 30 -0.29 9.66 -4.11
N LEU A 31 0.39 9.24 -3.04
CA LEU A 31 -0.25 8.91 -1.77
C LEU A 31 -0.84 10.13 -1.08
N GLU A 32 -0.14 11.26 -1.11
CA GLU A 32 -0.63 12.54 -0.59
C GLU A 32 -1.92 12.96 -1.29
N ALA A 33 -1.90 13.01 -2.63
CA ALA A 33 -3.08 13.33 -3.44
C ALA A 33 -4.24 12.37 -3.18
N ALA A 34 -3.95 11.06 -3.06
CA ALA A 34 -4.96 10.06 -2.73
C ALA A 34 -5.64 10.35 -1.38
N LEU A 35 -4.86 10.70 -0.35
CA LEU A 35 -5.39 11.05 0.97
C LEU A 35 -6.23 12.33 0.93
N GLU A 36 -5.81 13.33 0.14
CA GLU A 36 -6.60 14.56 -0.08
C GLU A 36 -7.96 14.23 -0.72
N ILE A 37 -7.98 13.38 -1.75
CA ILE A 37 -9.21 12.93 -2.41
C ILE A 37 -10.13 12.20 -1.43
N LEU A 38 -9.59 11.26 -0.64
CA LEU A 38 -10.40 10.50 0.32
C LEU A 38 -10.95 11.38 1.45
N THR A 39 -10.19 12.39 1.90
CA THR A 39 -10.67 13.32 2.94
C THR A 39 -11.71 14.31 2.40
N ALA A 40 -11.64 14.66 1.11
CA ALA A 40 -12.63 15.47 0.42
C ALA A 40 -13.98 14.76 0.19
N LEU A 41 -14.04 13.42 0.30
CA LEU A 41 -15.31 12.70 0.20
C LEU A 41 -16.32 13.18 1.25
N PRO A 42 -17.64 13.16 0.95
CA PRO A 42 -18.68 13.39 1.94
C PRO A 42 -18.52 12.45 3.15
N ALA A 43 -18.76 12.95 4.37
CA ALA A 43 -18.51 12.20 5.61
C ALA A 43 -19.15 10.79 5.64
N HIS A 44 -20.36 10.66 5.08
CA HIS A 44 -21.08 9.38 5.01
C HIS A 44 -20.51 8.38 3.98
N LEU A 45 -19.61 8.84 3.11
CA LEU A 45 -18.90 8.03 2.10
C LEU A 45 -17.44 7.75 2.48
N ARG A 46 -16.82 8.57 3.34
CA ARG A 46 -15.40 8.42 3.72
C ARG A 46 -15.04 7.04 4.28
N ALA A 47 -15.96 6.38 4.98
CA ALA A 47 -15.75 5.06 5.56
C ALA A 47 -16.23 3.91 4.65
N ARG A 48 -16.72 4.19 3.44
CA ARG A 48 -17.25 3.18 2.53
C ARG A 48 -16.16 2.73 1.55
N PRO A 49 -15.67 1.47 1.63
CA PRO A 49 -14.57 1.00 0.77
C PRO A 49 -14.85 1.15 -0.73
N VAL A 50 -16.10 0.90 -1.15
CA VAL A 50 -16.51 1.06 -2.55
C VAL A 50 -16.41 2.52 -3.02
N ALA A 51 -16.77 3.48 -2.16
CA ALA A 51 -16.70 4.90 -2.52
C ALA A 51 -15.23 5.37 -2.58
N GLN A 52 -14.39 4.90 -1.67
CA GLN A 52 -12.95 5.16 -1.69
C GLN A 52 -12.31 4.60 -2.98
N ALA A 53 -12.60 3.34 -3.32
CA ALA A 53 -12.07 2.70 -4.52
C ALA A 53 -12.48 3.44 -5.80
N LEU A 54 -13.75 3.84 -5.92
CA LEU A 54 -14.23 4.61 -7.08
C LEU A 54 -13.55 5.98 -7.20
N ALA A 55 -13.36 6.69 -6.08
CA ALA A 55 -12.68 7.98 -6.07
C ALA A 55 -11.21 7.87 -6.50
N LEU A 56 -10.51 6.85 -6.00
CA LEU A 56 -9.11 6.60 -6.37
C LEU A 56 -8.97 6.08 -7.80
N GLN A 57 -9.94 5.33 -8.31
CA GLN A 57 -9.97 4.93 -9.71
C GLN A 57 -10.16 6.13 -10.64
N ALA A 58 -11.08 7.05 -10.31
CA ALA A 58 -11.26 8.30 -11.06
C ALA A 58 -9.96 9.12 -11.08
N TYR A 59 -9.32 9.29 -9.92
CA TYR A 59 -8.03 9.98 -9.82
C TYR A 59 -6.93 9.32 -10.65
N ALA A 60 -6.74 8.00 -10.55
CA ALA A 60 -5.72 7.30 -11.32
C ALA A 60 -5.93 7.46 -12.83
N SER A 61 -7.20 7.47 -13.28
CA SER A 61 -7.55 7.71 -14.68
C SER A 61 -7.24 9.15 -15.12
N GLU A 62 -7.56 10.15 -14.29
CA GLU A 62 -7.34 11.57 -14.59
C GLU A 62 -5.86 11.95 -14.56
N ALA A 63 -5.11 11.36 -13.62
CA ALA A 63 -3.68 11.57 -13.46
C ALA A 63 -2.83 10.78 -14.46
N GLY A 64 -3.45 9.97 -15.33
CA GLY A 64 -2.78 9.25 -16.41
C GLY A 64 -1.89 8.11 -15.93
N PHE A 65 -2.30 7.40 -14.88
CA PHE A 65 -1.52 6.27 -14.37
C PHE A 65 -1.50 5.16 -15.43
N GLU A 66 -0.29 4.71 -15.80
CA GLU A 66 -0.10 3.78 -16.93
C GLU A 66 -0.53 2.34 -16.59
N GLU A 67 -0.52 1.97 -15.32
CA GLU A 67 -0.78 0.62 -14.84
C GLU A 67 -2.28 0.43 -14.49
N GLU A 68 -2.92 -0.58 -15.08
CA GLU A 68 -4.33 -0.92 -14.82
C GLU A 68 -4.59 -1.19 -13.32
N ALA A 69 -3.59 -1.74 -12.63
CA ALA A 69 -3.63 -2.05 -11.20
C ALA A 69 -3.31 -0.85 -10.28
N ALA A 70 -3.01 0.33 -10.82
CA ALA A 70 -2.51 1.46 -10.01
C ALA A 70 -3.52 1.98 -9.00
N SER A 71 -4.81 2.02 -9.36
CA SER A 71 -5.87 2.40 -8.40
C SER A 71 -5.96 1.42 -7.23
N ALA A 72 -5.79 0.12 -7.48
CA ALA A 72 -5.81 -0.92 -6.46
C ALA A 72 -4.56 -0.85 -5.56
N ALA A 73 -3.37 -0.65 -6.15
CA ALA A 73 -2.12 -0.47 -5.42
C ALA A 73 -2.17 0.77 -4.52
N LEU A 74 -2.69 1.89 -5.03
CA LEU A 74 -2.86 3.13 -4.29
C LEU A 74 -3.85 2.95 -3.12
N HIS A 75 -5.01 2.34 -3.38
CA HIS A 75 -6.00 2.04 -2.35
C HIS A 75 -5.44 1.12 -1.26
N ALA A 76 -4.69 0.08 -1.64
CA ALA A 76 -4.07 -0.84 -0.69
C ALA A 76 -3.04 -0.13 0.21
N ARG A 77 -2.16 0.71 -0.36
CA ARG A 77 -1.17 1.49 0.40
C ARG A 77 -1.83 2.50 1.35
N VAL A 78 -2.84 3.24 0.88
CA VAL A 78 -3.57 4.20 1.73
C VAL A 78 -4.31 3.48 2.88
N THR A 79 -4.90 2.32 2.59
CA THR A 79 -5.55 1.49 3.63
C THR A 79 -4.54 0.96 4.63
N ALA A 80 -3.40 0.45 4.17
CA ALA A 80 -2.31 -0.03 5.02
C ALA A 80 -1.77 1.10 5.92
N LEU A 81 -1.55 2.28 5.35
CA LEU A 81 -1.12 3.46 6.09
C LEU A 81 -2.14 3.87 7.15
N ALA A 82 -3.43 3.95 6.79
CA ALA A 82 -4.48 4.31 7.74
C ALA A 82 -4.57 3.33 8.92
N LYS A 83 -4.44 2.02 8.66
CA LYS A 83 -4.39 0.99 9.71
C LYS A 83 -3.16 1.15 10.59
N TRP A 84 -1.99 1.33 9.99
CA TRP A 84 -0.75 1.47 10.73
C TRP A 84 -0.75 2.72 11.61
N THR A 85 -1.13 3.89 11.07
CA THR A 85 -1.21 5.13 11.85
C THR A 85 -2.21 5.01 13.00
N ALA A 86 -3.38 4.40 12.77
CA ALA A 86 -4.37 4.20 13.84
C ALA A 86 -3.86 3.32 14.99
N ALA A 87 -2.98 2.36 14.70
CA ALA A 87 -2.47 1.41 15.69
C ALA A 87 -1.16 1.85 16.36
N HIS A 88 -0.28 2.53 15.62
CA HIS A 88 1.11 2.77 16.02
C HIS A 88 1.48 4.25 16.13
N ASP A 89 0.74 5.15 15.47
CA ASP A 89 0.97 6.60 15.55
C ASP A 89 -0.36 7.39 15.69
N PRO A 90 -1.18 7.09 16.71
CA PRO A 90 -2.52 7.70 16.85
C PRO A 90 -2.45 9.21 17.12
N GLU A 91 -1.35 9.67 17.72
CA GLU A 91 -1.10 11.08 18.03
C GLU A 91 -0.42 11.84 16.87
N ARG A 92 -0.06 11.15 15.77
CA ARG A 92 0.61 11.71 14.58
C ARG A 92 1.90 12.43 14.94
N GLN A 93 2.74 11.78 15.73
CA GLN A 93 4.04 12.30 16.16
C GLN A 93 5.11 12.17 15.08
N SER A 94 4.96 11.22 14.15
CA SER A 94 5.88 11.05 13.03
C SER A 94 5.74 12.19 12.01
N ASP A 95 6.85 12.58 11.38
CA ASP A 95 6.80 13.54 10.27
C ASP A 95 5.96 13.00 9.10
N ALA A 96 5.01 13.81 8.63
CA ALA A 96 4.04 13.40 7.63
C ALA A 96 4.70 13.07 6.28
N ARG A 97 5.76 13.78 5.91
CA ARG A 97 6.48 13.53 4.66
C ARG A 97 7.29 12.23 4.75
N SER A 98 7.98 12.01 5.86
CA SER A 98 8.71 10.76 6.13
C SER A 98 7.78 9.55 6.10
N VAL A 99 6.58 9.68 6.67
CA VAL A 99 5.52 8.64 6.62
C VAL A 99 5.06 8.34 5.19
N LEU A 100 4.79 9.36 4.38
CA LEU A 100 4.34 9.17 2.99
C LEU A 100 5.43 8.55 2.11
N GLU A 101 6.68 8.97 2.27
CA GLU A 101 7.83 8.40 1.57
C GLU A 101 8.09 6.95 1.99
N ALA A 102 8.00 6.65 3.28
CA ALA A 102 8.07 5.27 3.77
C ALA A 102 6.92 4.44 3.18
N ALA A 103 5.70 4.95 3.20
CA ALA A 103 4.51 4.29 2.66
C ALA A 103 4.57 4.05 1.15
N ALA A 104 5.41 4.79 0.42
CA ALA A 104 5.67 4.58 -1.01
C ALA A 104 6.69 3.45 -1.26
N ARG A 105 7.66 3.28 -0.35
CA ARG A 105 8.84 2.42 -0.54
C ARG A 105 8.74 1.08 0.18
N PHE A 106 8.13 1.05 1.35
CA PHE A 106 8.02 -0.17 2.14
C PHE A 106 7.08 -1.16 1.44
N PRO A 107 7.46 -2.45 1.35
CA PRO A 107 6.62 -3.45 0.73
C PRO A 107 5.37 -3.72 1.57
N LEU A 108 4.23 -3.90 0.90
CA LEU A 108 3.05 -4.50 1.49
C LEU A 108 3.30 -5.99 1.71
N GLY A 109 2.83 -6.51 2.85
CA GLY A 109 2.87 -7.94 3.19
C GLY A 109 1.51 -8.45 3.65
N GLU A 110 1.40 -9.76 3.78
CA GLU A 110 0.25 -10.38 4.46
C GLU A 110 0.40 -10.20 5.97
N THR A 111 -0.63 -9.63 6.60
CA THR A 111 -0.74 -9.46 8.05
C THR A 111 -2.00 -10.15 8.55
N GLU A 112 -2.14 -10.32 9.87
CA GLU A 112 -3.37 -10.84 10.47
C GLU A 112 -4.62 -10.02 10.11
N ALA A 113 -4.44 -8.72 9.83
CA ALA A 113 -5.50 -7.79 9.43
C ALA A 113 -5.65 -7.64 7.89
N GLY A 114 -5.08 -8.57 7.12
CA GLY A 114 -5.03 -8.55 5.65
C GLY A 114 -3.74 -7.90 5.11
N ILE A 115 -3.78 -7.34 3.91
CA ILE A 115 -2.61 -6.67 3.31
C ILE A 115 -2.29 -5.38 4.10
N GLY A 116 -1.04 -5.22 4.50
CA GLY A 116 -0.58 -4.11 5.34
C GLY A 116 0.95 -3.96 5.38
N PHE A 117 1.43 -2.99 6.17
CA PHE A 117 2.85 -2.84 6.46
C PHE A 117 3.21 -3.64 7.72
N GLU A 118 4.37 -4.32 7.68
CA GLU A 118 4.94 -4.91 8.89
C GLU A 118 5.32 -3.78 9.86
N PRO A 119 4.79 -3.75 11.11
CA PRO A 119 4.87 -2.58 11.96
C PRO A 119 6.29 -2.11 12.31
N GLY A 120 7.18 -3.04 12.65
CA GLY A 120 8.53 -2.72 13.13
C GLY A 120 9.39 -2.13 12.02
N GLY A 121 9.50 -2.85 10.90
CA GLY A 121 10.28 -2.41 9.74
C GLY A 121 9.72 -1.15 9.10
N PHE A 122 8.40 -0.95 9.13
CA PHE A 122 7.82 0.30 8.63
C PHE A 122 8.20 1.50 9.51
N GLN A 123 8.12 1.36 10.84
CA GLN A 123 8.58 2.39 11.78
C GLN A 123 10.07 2.71 11.60
N GLU A 124 10.90 1.67 11.44
CA GLU A 124 12.33 1.83 11.20
C GLU A 124 12.61 2.62 9.92
N LEU A 125 11.88 2.35 8.84
CA LEU A 125 12.03 3.11 7.60
C LEU A 125 11.58 4.57 7.74
N ILE A 126 10.50 4.84 8.48
CA ILE A 126 10.06 6.22 8.77
C ILE A 126 11.19 6.99 9.46
N LEU A 127 11.74 6.45 10.54
CA LEU A 127 12.82 7.07 11.30
C LEU A 127 14.08 7.27 10.45
N PHE A 128 14.43 6.27 9.64
CA PHE A 128 15.56 6.37 8.73
C PHE A 128 15.40 7.52 7.71
N ILE A 129 14.21 7.68 7.13
CA ILE A 129 13.93 8.76 6.18
C ILE A 129 13.97 10.13 6.87
N ASP A 130 13.44 10.21 8.09
CA ASP A 130 13.41 11.44 8.89
C ASP A 130 14.82 11.95 9.23
N ASP A 131 15.76 11.03 9.43
CA ASP A 131 17.16 11.32 9.73
C ASP A 131 18.00 11.73 8.49
N LEU A 132 17.45 11.66 7.27
CA LEU A 132 18.21 11.99 6.06
C LEU A 132 18.42 13.52 5.91
N PRO A 133 19.67 13.98 5.69
CA PRO A 133 19.91 15.38 5.37
C PRO A 133 19.36 15.69 3.97
N TRP A 134 18.47 16.69 3.93
CA TRP A 134 17.88 17.35 2.75
C TRP A 134 18.87 17.75 1.64
#